data_AF-A0A151JFE1-F1
#
_entry.id   AF-A0A151JFE1-F1
#
_cell.length_a   1.000
_cell.length_b   1.000
_cell.length_c   1.000
_cell.angle_alpha   90.00
_cell.angle_beta   90.00
_cell.angle_gamma   90.00
#
_symmetry.space_group_name_H-M   'P 1'
#
loop_
_entity.id
_entity.type
_entity.pdbx_description
1 polymer ?
#
loop_
_entity_poly.entity_id
_entity_poly.type
_entity_poly.pdbx_seq_one_letter_code
_entity_poly.pdbx_strand_id
1 'polypeptide(L)'
;MDQIKVTNAIVTFLLGLVIAVTVSGGAFLTTAIKYPFDFIFIGLVGFLAFGVSHFSVKYMQRGFWKESVLMYLLYYYGSFGLFSDGHAAGWAHSEGVLEKLVMSQMYILISVFSLFIPLLFIALTVTHTFWLYSEVKKART
;
A
#
# COMPACT_ATOMS: atom_id res chain seq x y z
N MET A 1 21.29 0.27 10.03
CA MET A 1 19.97 0.93 10.07
C MET A 1 19.41 1.22 8.69
N ASP A 2 20.23 1.70 7.74
CA ASP A 2 19.73 1.95 6.37
C ASP A 2 19.33 0.69 5.62
N GLN A 3 20.00 -0.44 5.89
CA GLN A 3 19.56 -1.74 5.39
C GLN A 3 18.12 -2.08 5.79
N ILE A 4 17.72 -1.83 7.05
CA ILE A 4 16.33 -2.05 7.50
C ILE A 4 15.36 -1.15 6.75
N LYS A 5 15.71 0.13 6.52
CA LYS A 5 14.86 1.05 5.73
C LYS A 5 14.69 0.53 4.30
N VAL A 6 15.75 0.04 3.66
CA VAL A 6 15.68 -0.50 2.31
C VAL A 6 14.85 -1.78 2.28
N THR A 7 15.12 -2.75 3.16
CA THR A 7 14.36 -4.00 3.24
C THR A 7 12.89 -3.73 3.53
N ASN A 8 12.58 -2.86 4.48
CA ASN A 8 11.21 -2.48 4.80
C ASN A 8 10.52 -1.73 3.64
N ALA A 9 11.24 -0.89 2.88
CA ALA A 9 10.68 -0.25 1.69
C ALA A 9 10.33 -1.28 0.61
N ILE A 10 11.23 -2.26 0.37
CA ILE A 10 11.00 -3.35 -0.57
C ILE A 10 9.79 -4.20 -0.15
N VAL A 11 9.72 -4.61 1.13
CA VAL A 11 8.58 -5.38 1.65
C VAL A 11 7.29 -4.58 1.55
N THR A 12 7.31 -3.30 1.93
CA THR A 12 6.16 -2.39 1.80
C THR A 12 5.67 -2.33 0.35
N PHE A 13 6.59 -2.14 -0.59
CA PHE A 13 6.27 -2.08 -2.02
C PHE A 13 5.71 -3.39 -2.56
N LEU A 14 6.35 -4.53 -2.23
CA LEU A 14 5.88 -5.85 -2.66
C LEU A 14 4.48 -6.16 -2.12
N LEU A 15 4.19 -5.79 -0.87
CA LEU A 15 2.84 -5.94 -0.30
C LEU A 15 1.83 -5.03 -1.02
N GLY A 16 2.21 -3.80 -1.36
CA GLY A 16 1.41 -2.92 -2.22
C GLY A 16 1.11 -3.56 -3.58
N LEU A 17 2.11 -4.14 -4.23
CA LEU A 17 1.93 -4.87 -5.50
C LEU A 17 1.05 -6.11 -5.35
N VAL A 18 1.20 -6.88 -4.27
CA VAL A 18 0.31 -8.03 -4.00
C VAL A 18 -1.14 -7.57 -3.88
N ILE A 19 -1.40 -6.46 -3.19
CA ILE A 19 -2.74 -5.86 -3.11
C ILE A 19 -3.23 -5.47 -4.51
N ALA A 20 -2.40 -4.80 -5.31
CA ALA A 20 -2.73 -4.38 -6.67
C ALA A 20 -3.07 -5.57 -7.60
N VAL A 21 -2.27 -6.63 -7.54
CA VAL A 21 -2.49 -7.87 -8.29
C VAL A 21 -3.77 -8.58 -7.83
N THR A 22 -4.02 -8.60 -6.52
CA THR A 22 -5.20 -9.27 -5.96
C THR A 22 -6.48 -8.55 -6.37
N VAL A 23 -6.51 -7.22 -6.25
CA VAL A 23 -7.72 -6.45 -6.57
C VAL A 23 -8.01 -6.40 -8.08
N SER A 24 -6.98 -6.53 -8.92
CA SER A 24 -7.13 -6.65 -10.37
C SER A 24 -7.49 -8.06 -10.85
N GLY A 25 -7.71 -9.02 -9.94
CA GLY A 25 -8.03 -10.41 -10.32
C GLY A 25 -6.90 -11.09 -11.11
N GLY A 26 -5.65 -10.66 -10.93
CA GLY A 26 -4.49 -11.14 -11.69
C GLY A 26 -4.26 -10.44 -13.03
N ALA A 27 -5.16 -9.56 -13.48
CA ALA A 27 -5.03 -8.82 -14.73
C ALA A 27 -4.09 -7.59 -14.65
N PHE A 28 -3.44 -7.37 -13.51
CA PHE A 28 -2.59 -6.21 -13.24
C PHE A 28 -1.64 -5.82 -14.38
N LEU A 29 -0.84 -6.77 -14.87
CA LEU A 29 0.17 -6.49 -15.90
C LEU A 29 -0.49 -6.18 -17.25
N THR A 30 -1.55 -6.89 -17.61
CA THR A 30 -2.29 -6.65 -18.85
C THR A 30 -2.97 -5.28 -18.84
N THR A 31 -3.53 -4.90 -17.69
CA THR A 31 -4.14 -3.59 -17.49
C THR A 31 -3.08 -2.49 -17.56
N ALA A 32 -1.94 -2.66 -16.88
CA ALA A 32 -0.88 -1.66 -16.89
C ALA A 32 -0.33 -1.40 -18.30
N ILE A 33 -0.20 -2.44 -19.12
CA ILE A 33 0.22 -2.30 -20.53
C ILE A 33 -0.81 -1.51 -21.35
N LYS A 34 -2.11 -1.71 -21.09
CA LYS A 34 -3.19 -1.04 -21.81
C LYS A 34 -3.42 0.41 -21.34
N TYR A 35 -3.21 0.67 -20.06
CA TYR A 35 -3.47 1.96 -19.40
C TYR A 35 -2.15 2.52 -18.85
N PRO A 36 -1.43 3.37 -19.61
CA PRO A 36 -0.10 3.86 -19.23
C PRO A 36 -0.03 4.57 -17.88
N PHE A 37 -1.16 5.13 -17.42
CA PHE A 37 -1.25 5.77 -16.11
C PHE A 37 -1.00 4.81 -14.95
N ASP A 38 -1.33 3.52 -15.10
CA ASP A 38 -1.06 2.51 -14.08
C ASP A 38 0.45 2.39 -13.82
N PHE A 39 1.31 2.51 -14.83
CA PHE A 39 2.77 2.54 -14.64
C PHE A 39 3.22 3.74 -13.81
N ILE A 40 2.60 4.91 -13.99
CA ILE A 40 2.89 6.10 -13.18
C ILE A 40 2.53 5.83 -11.73
N PHE A 41 1.39 5.21 -11.47
CA PHE A 41 0.95 4.88 -10.11
C PHE A 41 1.74 3.74 -9.48
N ILE A 42 2.26 2.79 -10.25
CA ILE A 42 3.26 1.81 -9.77
C ILE A 42 4.51 2.54 -9.27
N GLY A 43 5.03 3.49 -10.07
CA GLY A 43 6.15 4.33 -9.67
C GLY A 43 5.85 5.13 -8.41
N LEU A 44 4.66 5.73 -8.31
CA LEU A 44 4.21 6.47 -7.13
C LEU A 44 4.15 5.58 -5.88
N VAL A 45 3.54 4.39 -5.99
CA VAL A 45 3.44 3.42 -4.90
C VAL A 45 4.83 2.93 -4.47
N GLY A 46 5.77 2.79 -5.40
CA GLY A 46 7.19 2.54 -5.10
C GLY A 46 7.83 3.69 -4.34
N PHE A 47 7.72 4.92 -4.82
CA PHE A 47 8.26 6.11 -4.16
C PHE A 47 7.69 6.29 -2.74
N LEU A 48 6.37 6.13 -2.58
CA LEU A 48 5.71 6.20 -1.28
C LEU A 48 6.18 5.10 -0.34
N ALA A 49 6.50 3.89 -0.83
CA ALA A 49 7.03 2.81 0.01
C ALA A 49 8.34 3.20 0.70
N PHE A 50 9.24 3.91 -0.02
CA PHE A 50 10.48 4.43 0.57
C PHE A 50 10.20 5.48 1.64
N GLY A 51 9.26 6.40 1.37
CA GLY A 51 8.84 7.42 2.35
C GLY A 51 8.25 6.79 3.61
N VAL A 52 7.24 5.92 3.44
CA VAL A 52 6.59 5.16 4.52
C VAL A 52 7.63 4.40 5.31
N SER A 53 8.58 3.74 4.65
CA SER A 53 9.62 2.99 5.33
C SER A 53 10.53 3.87 6.17
N HIS A 54 11.02 4.97 5.60
CA HIS A 54 11.89 5.90 6.31
C HIS A 54 11.25 6.41 7.60
N PHE A 55 9.98 6.84 7.52
CA PHE A 55 9.25 7.36 8.68
C PHE A 55 8.87 6.26 9.67
N SER A 56 8.41 5.10 9.21
CA SER A 56 8.02 3.99 10.09
C SER A 56 9.20 3.46 10.88
N VAL A 57 10.39 3.31 10.27
CA VAL A 57 11.61 2.95 11.00
C VAL A 57 11.94 4.00 12.07
N LYS A 58 11.89 5.29 11.71
CA LYS A 58 12.18 6.40 12.63
C LYS A 58 11.18 6.48 13.79
N TYR A 59 9.91 6.22 13.52
CA TYR A 59 8.85 6.17 14.53
C TYR A 59 9.01 4.97 15.45
N MET A 60 9.27 3.79 14.89
CA MET A 60 9.55 2.57 15.65
C MET A 60 10.72 2.77 16.62
N GLN A 61 11.77 3.44 16.16
CA GLN A 61 12.91 3.79 16.99
C GLN A 61 12.55 4.66 18.20
N ARG A 62 11.57 5.55 18.04
CA ARG A 62 11.12 6.48 19.08
C ARG A 62 9.99 5.92 19.95
N GLY A 63 9.56 4.68 19.71
CA GLY A 63 8.43 4.06 20.40
C GLY A 63 7.05 4.45 19.86
N PHE A 64 7.00 5.19 18.76
CA PHE A 64 5.79 5.64 18.06
C PHE A 64 5.27 4.56 17.10
N TRP A 65 4.95 3.39 17.65
CA TRP A 65 4.56 2.23 16.84
C TRP A 65 3.18 2.40 16.20
N LYS A 66 2.25 3.13 16.84
CA LYS A 66 0.88 3.35 16.34
C LYS A 66 0.87 4.18 15.06
N GLU A 67 1.75 5.17 14.98
CA GLU A 67 1.96 6.03 13.82
C GLU A 67 2.50 5.21 12.64
N SER A 68 3.36 4.22 12.91
CA SER A 68 3.83 3.28 11.89
C SER A 68 2.69 2.41 11.36
N VAL A 69 1.81 1.89 12.25
CA VAL A 69 0.60 1.15 11.84
C VAL A 69 -0.26 2.00 10.91
N LEU A 70 -0.53 3.26 11.29
CA LEU A 70 -1.36 4.16 10.49
C LEU A 70 -0.74 4.45 9.12
N MET A 71 0.58 4.65 9.06
CA MET A 71 1.29 4.87 7.79
C MET A 71 1.17 3.67 6.85
N TYR A 72 1.35 2.44 7.35
CA TYR A 72 1.14 1.24 6.55
C TYR A 72 -0.32 1.08 6.12
N LEU A 73 -1.27 1.39 7.01
CA LEU A 73 -2.70 1.29 6.72
C LEU A 73 -3.10 2.22 5.56
N LEU A 74 -2.68 3.48 5.64
CA LEU A 74 -2.93 4.46 4.58
C LEU A 74 -2.27 4.04 3.26
N TYR A 75 -1.05 3.52 3.32
CA TYR A 75 -0.33 3.05 2.15
C TYR A 75 -1.05 1.88 1.46
N TYR A 76 -1.48 0.88 2.22
CA TYR A 76 -2.18 -0.29 1.68
C TYR A 76 -3.57 0.03 1.13
N TYR A 77 -4.33 0.88 1.83
CA TYR A 77 -5.58 1.42 1.27
C TYR A 77 -5.34 2.23 0.00
N GLY A 78 -4.28 3.06 -0.03
CA GLY A 78 -3.88 3.79 -1.22
C GLY A 78 -3.61 2.88 -2.40
N SER A 79 -2.81 1.83 -2.19
CA SER A 79 -2.53 0.81 -3.21
C SER A 79 -3.81 0.11 -3.67
N PHE A 80 -4.68 -0.29 -2.73
CA PHE A 80 -5.98 -0.88 -3.02
C PHE A 80 -6.83 0.04 -3.92
N GLY A 81 -7.07 1.28 -3.50
CA GLY A 81 -7.91 2.21 -4.25
C GLY A 81 -7.35 2.51 -5.64
N LEU A 82 -6.04 2.73 -5.75
CA LEU A 82 -5.39 3.08 -7.03
C LEU A 82 -5.49 2.00 -8.10
N PHE A 83 -5.64 0.74 -7.73
CA PHE A 83 -5.72 -0.38 -8.67
C PHE A 83 -7.07 -1.12 -8.65
N SER A 84 -8.03 -0.62 -7.87
CA SER A 84 -9.42 -1.13 -7.86
C SER A 84 -10.22 -0.68 -9.08
N ASP A 85 -9.80 0.41 -9.75
CA ASP A 85 -10.49 0.92 -10.92
C ASP A 85 -10.52 -0.12 -12.05
N GLY A 86 -11.64 -0.19 -12.77
CA GLY A 86 -11.86 -1.17 -13.84
C GLY A 86 -12.01 -2.64 -13.41
N HIS A 87 -11.78 -2.96 -12.14
CA HIS A 87 -11.84 -4.32 -11.63
C HIS A 87 -12.89 -4.50 -10.52
N ALA A 88 -13.26 -3.42 -9.85
CA ALA A 88 -14.28 -3.40 -8.81
C ALA A 88 -15.51 -2.60 -9.25
N ALA A 89 -16.68 -2.94 -8.69
CA ALA A 89 -17.95 -2.22 -8.88
C ALA A 89 -18.46 -2.05 -10.33
N GLY A 90 -17.84 -2.69 -11.33
CA GLY A 90 -18.24 -2.63 -12.74
C GLY A 90 -17.96 -1.27 -13.40
N TRP A 91 -17.10 -0.44 -12.81
CA TRP A 91 -16.75 0.87 -13.37
C TRP A 91 -15.73 0.74 -14.49
N ALA A 92 -15.71 1.72 -15.40
CA ALA A 92 -14.68 1.80 -16.43
C ALA A 92 -13.29 2.01 -15.80
N HIS A 93 -12.26 1.59 -16.54
CA HIS A 93 -10.88 1.95 -16.21
C HIS A 93 -10.68 3.45 -16.40
N SER A 94 -9.96 4.07 -15.47
CA SER A 94 -9.67 5.50 -15.56
C SER A 94 -8.71 5.79 -16.73
N GLU A 95 -9.00 6.85 -17.47
CA GLU A 95 -8.20 7.27 -18.64
C GLU A 95 -7.25 8.43 -18.33
N GLY A 96 -7.27 8.94 -17.09
CA GLY A 96 -6.41 10.04 -16.67
C GLY A 96 -6.10 10.04 -15.18
N VAL A 97 -5.05 10.79 -14.81
CA VAL A 97 -4.55 10.88 -13.42
C VAL A 97 -5.62 11.35 -12.44
N LEU A 98 -6.35 12.42 -12.78
CA LEU A 98 -7.36 12.99 -11.88
C LEU A 98 -8.51 12.01 -11.64
N GLU A 99 -9.01 11.40 -12.71
CA GLU A 99 -10.06 10.39 -12.62
C GLU A 99 -9.62 9.21 -11.76
N LYS A 100 -8.39 8.72 -11.96
CA LYS A 100 -7.81 7.63 -11.17
C LYS A 100 -7.74 7.96 -9.68
N LEU A 101 -7.33 9.18 -9.33
CA LEU A 101 -7.28 9.63 -7.94
C LEU A 101 -8.67 9.75 -7.31
N VAL A 102 -9.66 10.26 -8.05
CA VAL A 102 -11.05 10.37 -7.57
C VAL A 102 -11.66 8.99 -7.38
N MET A 103 -11.55 8.12 -8.38
CA MET A 103 -12.03 6.74 -8.30
C MET A 103 -11.38 5.98 -7.16
N SER A 104 -10.06 6.13 -6.97
CA SER A 104 -9.34 5.52 -5.85
C SER A 104 -9.91 5.92 -4.48
N GLN A 105 -10.20 7.20 -4.27
CA GLN A 105 -10.82 7.67 -3.04
C GLN A 105 -12.22 7.08 -2.84
N MET A 106 -13.02 6.97 -3.91
CA MET A 106 -14.33 6.35 -3.85
C MET A 106 -14.26 4.87 -3.47
N TYR A 107 -13.33 4.10 -4.06
CA TYR A 107 -13.12 2.70 -3.69
C TYR A 107 -12.67 2.54 -2.24
N ILE A 108 -11.75 3.38 -1.79
CA ILE A 108 -11.33 3.41 -0.38
C ILE A 108 -12.54 3.67 0.51
N LEU A 109 -13.32 4.71 0.22
CA LEU A 109 -14.50 5.09 1.01
C LEU A 109 -15.56 3.98 1.06
N ILE A 110 -15.83 3.31 -0.05
CA ILE A 110 -16.80 2.19 -0.08
C ILE A 110 -16.24 1.00 0.70
N SER A 111 -14.95 0.70 0.55
CA SER A 111 -14.31 -0.45 1.17
C SER A 111 -14.22 -0.37 2.69
N VAL A 112 -14.10 0.83 3.28
CA VAL A 112 -14.03 1.00 4.74
C VAL A 112 -15.32 0.62 5.46
N PHE A 113 -16.46 0.63 4.76
CA PHE A 113 -17.75 0.16 5.30
C PHE A 113 -17.99 -1.34 5.06
N SER A 114 -17.11 -2.03 4.34
CA SER A 114 -17.18 -3.49 4.23
C SER A 114 -16.63 -4.15 5.50
N LEU A 115 -17.08 -5.38 5.81
CA LEU A 115 -16.56 -6.10 6.97
C LEU A 115 -15.14 -6.65 6.72
N PHE A 116 -14.89 -7.23 5.54
CA PHE A 116 -13.68 -8.02 5.29
C PHE A 116 -12.45 -7.17 4.97
N ILE A 117 -12.58 -6.11 4.16
CA ILE A 117 -11.41 -5.32 3.71
C ILE A 117 -10.72 -4.61 4.89
N PRO A 118 -11.43 -3.93 5.81
CA PRO A 118 -10.79 -3.31 6.97
C PRO A 118 -10.09 -4.31 7.87
N LEU A 119 -10.72 -5.46 8.14
CA LEU A 119 -10.12 -6.49 8.99
C LEU A 119 -8.84 -7.06 8.36
N LEU A 120 -8.84 -7.29 7.05
CA LEU A 120 -7.66 -7.77 6.32
C LEU A 120 -6.51 -6.75 6.39
N PHE A 121 -6.77 -5.47 6.16
CA PHE A 121 -5.72 -4.45 6.21
C PHE A 121 -5.25 -4.15 7.64
N ILE A 122 -6.13 -4.23 8.64
CA ILE A 122 -5.70 -4.17 10.05
C ILE A 122 -4.77 -5.35 10.35
N ALA A 123 -5.14 -6.59 9.99
CA ALA A 123 -4.31 -7.75 10.24
C ALA A 123 -2.94 -7.66 9.52
N LEU A 124 -2.94 -7.22 8.26
CA LEU A 124 -1.73 -7.03 7.47
C LEU A 124 -0.81 -5.96 8.08
N THR A 125 -1.34 -4.79 8.44
CA THR A 125 -0.55 -3.67 8.98
C THR A 125 0.02 -4.00 10.36
N VAL A 126 -0.76 -4.65 11.22
CA VAL A 126 -0.31 -5.10 12.54
C VAL A 126 0.82 -6.11 12.37
N THR A 127 0.65 -7.11 11.52
CA THR A 127 1.68 -8.14 11.25
C THR A 127 2.97 -7.51 10.72
N HIS A 128 2.86 -6.60 9.75
CA HIS A 128 4.01 -5.93 9.18
C HIS A 128 4.73 -5.03 10.20
N THR A 129 3.96 -4.33 11.04
CA THR A 129 4.51 -3.49 12.12
C THR A 129 5.24 -4.34 13.16
N PHE A 130 4.71 -5.50 13.54
CA PHE A 130 5.38 -6.43 14.45
C PHE A 130 6.69 -6.96 13.89
N TRP A 131 6.70 -7.32 12.60
CA TRP A 131 7.93 -7.69 11.91
C TRP A 131 8.96 -6.55 11.95
N LEU A 132 8.57 -5.33 11.58
CA LEU A 132 9.48 -4.17 11.63
C LEU A 132 10.00 -3.93 13.05
N TYR A 133 9.14 -4.03 14.07
CA TYR A 133 9.53 -3.87 15.47
C TYR A 133 10.62 -4.87 15.86
N SER A 134 10.47 -6.15 15.48
CA SER A 134 11.47 -7.19 15.71
C SER A 134 12.81 -6.83 15.05
N GLU A 135 12.79 -6.41 13.78
CA GLU A 135 14.02 -6.06 13.05
C GLU A 135 14.72 -4.83 13.62
N VAL A 136 13.96 -3.79 13.99
CA VAL A 136 14.51 -2.59 14.65
C VAL A 136 15.08 -2.93 16.03
N LYS A 137 14.44 -3.85 16.78
CA LYS A 137 14.95 -4.31 18.08
C LYS A 137 16.26 -5.07 17.92
N LYS A 138 16.35 -6.01 16.97
CA LYS A 138 17.58 -6.79 16.68
C LYS A 138 18.75 -5.91 16.29
N ALA A 139 18.53 -4.84 15.54
CA ALA A 139 19.60 -3.94 15.12
C ALA A 139 20.05 -2.93 16.19
N ARG A 140 19.42 -2.94 17.38
CA ARG A 140 19.78 -2.11 18.53
C ARG A 140 20.53 -2.88 19.62
N THR A 141 20.34 -4.19 19.67
CA THR A 141 21.07 -5.13 20.51
C THR A 141 22.36 -5.53 19.84
#